data_AF-X0XA52-F1
#
_entry.id   AF-X0XA52-F1
#
_cell.length_a   1.000
_cell.length_b   1.000
_cell.length_c   1.000
_cell.angle_alpha   90.00
_cell.angle_beta   90.00
_cell.angle_gamma   90.00
#
_symmetry.space_group_name_H-M   'P 1'
#
loop_
_entity.id
_entity.type
_entity.pdbx_description
1 polymer ?
#
loop_
_entity_poly.entity_id
_entity_poly.type
_entity_poly.pdbx_seq_one_letter_code
_entity_poly.pdbx_strand_id
1 'polypeptide(L)'
;CDANISIRPEKSQELLAKVEVKNMNSFKAVYRALKYEAERQRKRAAEGKKLAQETRGWVEDKGITVAQRSKEYAHDYRYFPEPDLAPLVLNKEWVEGVRAKLPELPEARRGRFLAEYNLPLYDASLLTGAKAMADYFEDCLKADKASPAPAKEISNWLLGEVSRIINANGIDIADFRKKVSPERLIGLLALGKKGEVSTAAAKSVLEEMFGSGKPAEDIIAQRGLSQISDSGAIEKEVMEA
;
A
#
# COMPACT_ATOMS: atom_id res chain seq x y z
N CYS A 1 4.77 6.22 17.21
CA CYS A 1 3.52 6.99 17.20
C CYS A 1 2.97 7.02 18.62
N ASP A 2 2.42 8.15 19.07
CA ASP A 2 1.74 8.28 20.36
C ASP A 2 0.24 8.49 20.10
N ALA A 3 -0.62 7.89 20.92
CA ALA A 3 -2.06 7.94 20.72
C ALA A 3 -2.76 8.46 21.97
N ASN A 4 -3.73 9.37 21.78
CA ASN A 4 -4.54 9.90 22.86
C ASN A 4 -5.94 9.27 22.80
N ILE A 5 -6.41 8.72 23.92
CA ILE A 5 -7.71 8.07 24.01
C ILE A 5 -8.49 8.50 25.25
N SER A 6 -9.76 8.78 25.06
CA SER A 6 -10.75 9.00 26.09
C SER A 6 -12.04 8.30 25.68
N ILE A 7 -12.75 7.74 26.65
CA ILE A 7 -14.13 7.26 26.46
C ILE A 7 -15.13 8.33 26.93
N ARG A 8 -16.38 8.21 26.47
CA ARG A 8 -17.53 8.96 26.96
C ARG A 8 -18.79 8.09 26.92
N PRO A 9 -19.79 8.33 27.79
CA PRO A 9 -21.12 7.76 27.63
C PRO A 9 -21.73 8.15 26.28
N GLU A 10 -22.52 7.26 25.66
CA GLU A 10 -23.03 7.39 24.28
C GLU A 10 -23.83 8.68 24.01
N LYS A 11 -24.45 9.24 25.05
CA LYS A 11 -25.28 10.47 24.98
C LYS A 11 -24.63 11.70 25.63
N SER A 12 -23.39 11.59 26.10
CA SER A 12 -22.68 12.70 26.74
C SER A 12 -21.78 13.42 25.74
N GLN A 13 -21.66 14.75 25.90
CA GLN A 13 -20.64 15.54 25.23
C GLN A 13 -19.33 15.63 26.04
N GLU A 14 -19.37 15.28 27.32
CA GLU A 14 -18.22 15.33 28.21
C GLU A 14 -17.31 14.11 28.03
N LEU A 15 -16.03 14.37 27.80
CA LEU A 15 -14.99 13.35 27.76
C LEU A 15 -14.55 13.01 29.17
N LEU A 16 -14.32 11.71 29.43
CA LEU A 16 -13.62 11.29 30.65
C LEU A 16 -12.13 11.64 30.56
N ALA A 17 -11.36 11.25 31.59
CA ALA A 17 -9.94 11.57 31.62
C ALA A 17 -9.19 10.95 30.43
N LYS A 18 -8.40 11.79 29.76
CA LYS A 18 -7.57 11.41 28.61
C LYS A 18 -6.36 10.59 29.06
N VAL A 19 -6.12 9.48 28.39
CA VAL A 19 -4.89 8.70 28.53
C VAL A 19 -4.06 8.84 27.26
N GLU A 20 -2.77 9.09 27.43
CA GLU A 20 -1.77 9.14 26.36
C GLU A 20 -1.02 7.81 26.35
N VAL A 21 -1.12 7.03 25.28
CA VAL A 21 -0.39 5.78 25.10
C VAL A 21 0.84 6.03 24.22
N LYS A 22 2.00 5.58 24.68
CA LYS A 22 3.29 5.72 23.99
C LYS A 22 3.90 4.38 23.60
N ASN A 23 4.99 4.42 22.83
CA ASN A 23 5.81 3.27 22.43
C ASN A 23 5.10 2.29 21.49
N MET A 24 4.30 2.80 20.54
CA MET A 24 3.71 1.99 19.48
C MET A 24 4.48 2.17 18.18
N ASN A 25 5.12 1.09 17.73
CA ASN A 25 6.03 1.07 16.57
C ASN A 25 5.40 0.51 15.29
N SER A 26 4.12 0.09 15.33
CA SER A 26 3.41 -0.41 14.15
C SER A 26 1.93 -0.02 14.19
N PHE A 27 1.26 -0.01 13.03
CA PHE A 27 -0.19 0.21 12.97
C PHE A 27 -0.98 -0.82 13.78
N LYS A 28 -0.52 -2.08 13.77
CA LYS A 28 -1.11 -3.16 14.57
C LYS A 28 -0.96 -2.90 16.08
N ALA A 29 0.19 -2.40 16.52
CA ALA A 29 0.43 -2.00 17.90
C ALA A 29 -0.51 -0.87 18.31
N VAL A 30 -0.65 0.17 17.47
CA VAL A 30 -1.58 1.30 17.73
C VAL A 30 -3.02 0.79 17.90
N TYR A 31 -3.51 -0.03 16.98
CA TYR A 31 -4.85 -0.60 17.06
C TYR A 31 -5.07 -1.42 18.35
N ARG A 32 -4.13 -2.32 18.67
CA ARG A 32 -4.22 -3.18 19.86
C ARG A 32 -4.16 -2.38 21.15
N ALA A 33 -3.27 -1.40 21.23
CA ALA A 33 -3.11 -0.53 22.38
C ALA A 33 -4.37 0.31 22.64
N LEU A 34 -4.95 0.91 21.59
CA LEU A 34 -6.20 1.66 21.71
C LEU A 34 -7.38 0.78 22.11
N LYS A 35 -7.47 -0.43 21.55
CA LYS A 35 -8.52 -1.41 21.91
C LYS A 35 -8.42 -1.80 23.39
N TYR A 36 -7.22 -2.17 23.84
CA TYR A 36 -6.98 -2.52 25.25
C TYR A 36 -7.31 -1.35 26.19
N GLU A 37 -6.84 -0.14 25.86
CA GLU A 37 -7.06 1.03 26.71
C GLU A 37 -8.54 1.43 26.77
N ALA A 38 -9.29 1.29 25.67
CA ALA A 38 -10.74 1.49 25.67
C ALA A 38 -11.46 0.51 26.63
N GLU A 39 -11.11 -0.77 26.59
CA GLU A 39 -11.66 -1.80 27.47
C GLU A 39 -11.31 -1.54 28.94
N ARG A 40 -10.05 -1.18 29.22
CA ARG A 40 -9.58 -0.79 30.56
C ARG A 40 -10.36 0.40 31.11
N GLN A 41 -10.51 1.46 30.32
CA GLN A 41 -11.22 2.67 30.75
C GLN A 41 -12.69 2.36 31.05
N ARG A 42 -13.35 1.55 30.20
CA ARG A 42 -14.75 1.12 30.41
C ARG A 42 -14.89 0.33 31.71
N LYS A 43 -14.00 -0.63 31.96
CA LYS A 43 -14.01 -1.42 33.20
C LYS A 43 -13.86 -0.54 34.44
N ARG A 44 -12.89 0.38 34.44
CA ARG A 44 -12.69 1.30 35.57
C ARG A 44 -13.89 2.23 35.79
N ALA A 45 -14.47 2.75 34.71
CA ALA A 45 -15.66 3.58 34.80
C ALA A 45 -16.87 2.81 35.36
N ALA A 46 -17.06 1.55 34.94
CA ALA A 46 -18.13 0.68 35.45
C ALA A 46 -17.94 0.31 36.94
N GLU A 47 -16.71 0.19 37.41
CA GLU A 47 -16.37 -0.03 38.83
C GLU A 47 -16.51 1.26 39.68
N GLY A 48 -16.97 2.38 39.12
CA GLY A 48 -17.05 3.68 39.80
C GLY A 48 -15.69 4.29 40.13
N LYS A 49 -14.59 3.76 39.57
CA LYS A 49 -13.23 4.27 39.81
C LYS A 49 -12.98 5.49 38.94
N LYS A 50 -12.41 6.54 39.55
CA LYS A 50 -12.02 7.76 38.84
C LYS A 50 -10.92 7.43 37.82
N LEU A 51 -11.16 7.78 36.57
CA LEU A 51 -10.13 7.79 35.53
C LEU A 51 -9.22 9.01 35.77
N ALA A 52 -7.91 8.79 35.80
CA ALA A 52 -6.92 9.84 35.93
C ALA A 52 -6.26 10.09 34.57
N GLN A 53 -5.89 11.34 34.32
CA GLN A 53 -5.07 11.67 33.17
C GLN A 53 -3.64 11.17 33.42
N GLU A 54 -3.21 10.22 32.62
CA GLU A 54 -1.91 9.56 32.78
C GLU A 54 -1.28 9.24 31.42
N THR A 55 0.03 9.08 31.43
CA THR A 55 0.77 8.54 30.29
C THR A 55 1.05 7.06 30.55
N ARG A 56 0.75 6.22 29.56
CA ARG A 56 0.93 4.76 29.63
C ARG A 56 1.81 4.31 28.48
N GLY A 57 2.59 3.26 28.70
CA GLY A 57 3.38 2.61 27.67
C GLY A 57 2.69 1.34 27.18
N TRP A 58 2.71 1.12 25.87
CA TRP A 58 2.33 -0.17 25.29
C TRP A 58 3.45 -1.20 25.47
N VAL A 59 3.11 -2.39 25.98
CA VAL A 59 4.03 -3.53 26.10
C VAL A 59 3.55 -4.63 25.16
N GLU A 60 4.19 -4.74 24.00
CA GLU A 60 3.76 -5.63 22.90
C GLU A 60 3.65 -7.09 23.34
N ASP A 61 4.67 -7.61 24.03
CA ASP A 61 4.75 -9.02 24.46
C ASP A 61 3.59 -9.43 25.37
N LYS A 62 3.10 -8.49 26.19
CA LYS A 62 2.02 -8.73 27.15
C LYS A 62 0.65 -8.31 26.61
N GLY A 63 0.62 -7.54 25.52
CA GLY A 63 -0.61 -6.99 24.96
C GLY A 63 -1.35 -6.04 25.92
N ILE A 64 -0.63 -5.33 26.80
CA ILE A 64 -1.22 -4.44 27.81
C ILE A 64 -0.62 -3.04 27.77
N THR A 65 -1.39 -2.04 28.23
CA THR A 65 -0.84 -0.74 28.59
C THR A 65 -0.42 -0.74 30.05
N VAL A 66 0.75 -0.19 30.35
CA VAL A 66 1.28 -0.08 31.72
C VAL A 66 1.43 1.40 32.06
N ALA A 67 1.10 1.80 33.28
CA ALA A 67 1.32 3.18 33.72
C ALA A 67 2.81 3.48 33.63
N GLN A 68 3.15 4.55 32.91
CA GLN A 68 4.46 5.17 33.04
C GLN A 68 4.39 6.20 34.18
N ARG A 69 5.54 6.72 34.62
CA ARG A 69 5.67 7.67 35.75
C ARG A 69 4.43 8.59 35.84
N SER A 70 3.81 8.66 37.01
CA SER A 70 2.72 9.60 37.28
C SER A 70 3.22 11.02 37.07
N LYS A 71 2.59 11.75 36.14
CA LYS A 71 2.88 13.17 35.90
C LYS A 71 2.61 13.96 37.19
N GLU A 72 3.63 14.21 37.98
CA GLU A 72 3.67 15.38 38.84
C GLU A 72 3.82 16.58 37.88
N TYR A 73 2.71 17.30 37.68
CA TYR A 73 2.55 18.54 36.90
C TYR A 73 2.45 18.41 35.37
N ALA A 74 1.54 19.19 34.78
CA ALA A 74 1.61 19.55 33.38
C ALA A 74 2.95 20.28 33.18
N HIS A 75 3.81 19.78 32.29
CA HIS A 75 5.09 20.41 32.04
C HIS A 75 4.84 21.85 31.57
N ASP A 76 5.27 22.82 32.39
CA ASP A 76 5.33 24.20 31.97
C ASP A 76 6.51 24.34 31.00
N TYR A 77 6.22 24.19 29.71
CA TYR A 77 7.20 24.35 28.65
C TYR A 77 7.64 25.81 28.47
N ARG A 78 7.03 26.76 29.20
CA ARG A 78 7.36 28.19 29.17
C ARG A 78 7.46 28.69 27.73
N TYR A 79 6.43 28.45 26.92
CA TYR A 79 6.41 28.90 25.53
C TYR A 79 6.61 30.42 25.46
N PHE A 80 7.63 30.86 24.73
CA PHE A 80 7.84 32.26 24.34
C PHE A 80 8.28 32.29 22.87
N PRO A 81 8.02 33.38 22.12
CA PRO A 81 8.53 33.52 20.77
C PRO A 81 10.06 33.47 20.78
N GLU A 82 10.65 32.65 19.91
CA GLU A 82 12.10 32.54 19.76
C GLU A 82 12.66 33.90 19.28
N PRO A 83 13.39 34.67 20.12
CA PRO A 83 13.85 36.01 19.76
C PRO A 83 14.93 36.00 18.68
N ASP A 84 15.67 34.90 18.53
CA ASP A 84 16.77 34.80 17.57
C ASP A 84 16.27 34.49 16.14
N LEU A 85 15.00 34.09 15.99
CA LEU A 85 14.38 33.78 14.71
C LEU A 85 13.34 34.83 14.32
N ALA A 86 13.63 35.58 13.27
CA ALA A 86 12.64 36.47 12.67
C ALA A 86 11.40 35.66 12.22
N PRO A 87 10.17 36.22 12.33
CA PRO A 87 8.97 35.56 11.85
C PRO A 87 9.08 35.16 10.38
N LEU A 88 8.77 33.89 10.09
CA LEU A 88 8.74 33.39 8.72
C LEU A 88 7.48 33.90 8.00
N VAL A 89 7.66 34.80 7.03
CA VAL A 89 6.58 35.30 6.18
C VAL A 89 6.59 34.54 4.85
N LEU A 90 5.56 33.72 4.62
CA LEU A 90 5.38 32.99 3.36
C LEU A 90 4.49 33.79 2.42
N ASN A 91 5.04 34.30 1.32
CA ASN A 91 4.27 35.00 0.30
C ASN A 91 3.46 34.01 -0.57
N LYS A 92 2.46 34.55 -1.26
CA LYS A 92 1.53 33.74 -2.06
C LYS A 92 2.24 33.08 -3.24
N GLU A 93 3.19 33.79 -3.85
CA GLU A 93 3.98 33.30 -4.99
C GLU A 93 4.77 32.04 -4.62
N TRP A 94 5.37 32.01 -3.43
CA TRP A 94 6.10 30.86 -2.93
C TRP A 94 5.17 29.68 -2.65
N VAL A 95 4.02 29.93 -2.00
CA VAL A 95 3.01 28.89 -1.73
C VAL A 95 2.50 28.26 -3.04
N GLU A 96 2.18 29.08 -4.03
CA GLU A 96 1.74 28.59 -5.34
C GLU A 96 2.85 27.86 -6.10
N GLY A 97 4.10 28.32 -5.97
CA GLY A 97 5.27 27.62 -6.50
C GLY A 97 5.49 26.24 -5.88
N VAL A 98 5.20 26.05 -4.59
CA VAL A 98 5.23 24.73 -3.93
C VAL A 98 4.03 23.89 -4.36
N ARG A 99 2.82 24.49 -4.40
CA ARG A 99 1.58 23.81 -4.82
C ARG A 99 1.71 23.21 -6.21
N ALA A 100 2.31 23.93 -7.16
CA ALA A 100 2.52 23.45 -8.53
C ALA A 100 3.48 22.25 -8.64
N LYS A 101 4.32 22.00 -7.63
CA LYS A 101 5.26 20.86 -7.58
C LYS A 101 4.69 19.64 -6.87
N LEU A 102 3.57 19.78 -6.18
CA LEU A 102 2.95 18.65 -5.48
C LEU A 102 2.45 17.64 -6.53
N PRO A 103 2.81 16.36 -6.41
CA PRO A 103 2.25 15.33 -7.26
C PRO A 103 0.76 15.15 -6.96
N GLU A 104 0.06 14.47 -7.87
CA GLU A 104 -1.30 14.03 -7.64
C GLU A 104 -1.38 13.20 -6.34
N LEU A 105 -2.26 13.61 -5.44
CA LEU A 105 -2.44 12.94 -4.16
C LEU A 105 -3.11 11.56 -4.37
N PRO A 106 -2.83 10.57 -3.50
CA PRO A 106 -3.37 9.21 -3.65
C PRO A 106 -4.90 9.16 -3.79
N GLU A 107 -5.64 9.99 -3.06
CA GLU A 107 -7.11 10.00 -3.12
C GLU A 107 -7.64 10.55 -4.44
N ALA A 108 -7.03 11.63 -4.94
CA ALA A 108 -7.36 12.20 -6.24
C ALA A 108 -7.06 11.19 -7.36
N ARG A 109 -5.87 10.58 -7.31
CA ARG A 109 -5.44 9.56 -8.26
C ARG A 109 -6.34 8.33 -8.23
N ARG A 110 -6.78 7.90 -7.05
CA ARG A 110 -7.74 6.81 -6.89
C ARG A 110 -9.05 7.18 -7.57
N GLY A 111 -9.61 8.36 -7.27
CA GLY A 111 -10.82 8.86 -7.93
C GLY A 111 -10.71 8.87 -9.45
N ARG A 112 -9.56 9.29 -9.98
CA ARG A 112 -9.26 9.24 -11.41
C ARG A 112 -9.20 7.81 -11.96
N PHE A 113 -8.57 6.87 -11.27
CA PHE A 113 -8.53 5.47 -11.69
C PHE A 113 -9.92 4.82 -11.74
N LEU A 114 -10.84 5.21 -10.85
CA LEU A 114 -12.24 4.79 -10.93
C LEU A 114 -12.93 5.38 -12.17
N ALA A 115 -12.77 6.68 -12.41
CA ALA A 115 -13.50 7.40 -13.46
C ALA A 115 -12.96 7.12 -14.87
N GLU A 116 -11.65 7.17 -15.06
CA GLU A 116 -10.99 7.06 -16.38
C GLU A 116 -10.74 5.62 -16.80
N TYR A 117 -10.39 4.75 -15.85
CA TYR A 117 -10.00 3.36 -16.13
C TYR A 117 -11.06 2.34 -15.73
N ASN A 118 -12.20 2.79 -15.18
CA ASN A 118 -13.30 1.96 -14.71
C ASN A 118 -12.84 0.84 -13.76
N LEU A 119 -11.81 1.12 -12.94
CA LEU A 119 -11.32 0.15 -11.97
C LEU A 119 -12.24 0.08 -10.75
N PRO A 120 -12.47 -1.12 -10.18
CA PRO A 120 -13.14 -1.24 -8.89
C PRO A 120 -12.39 -0.46 -7.81
N LEU A 121 -13.14 0.09 -6.84
CA LEU A 121 -12.56 0.85 -5.73
C LEU A 121 -11.44 0.09 -5.00
N TYR A 122 -11.58 -1.23 -4.86
CA TYR A 122 -10.59 -2.09 -4.23
C TYR A 122 -9.25 -2.07 -4.97
N ASP A 123 -9.26 -2.39 -6.27
CA ASP A 123 -8.07 -2.37 -7.13
C ASP A 123 -7.41 -0.99 -7.14
N ALA A 124 -8.20 0.07 -7.37
CA ALA A 124 -7.70 1.43 -7.41
C ALA A 124 -7.02 1.81 -6.08
N SER A 125 -7.63 1.45 -4.95
CA SER A 125 -7.05 1.72 -3.62
C SER A 125 -5.70 1.03 -3.42
N LEU A 126 -5.56 -0.21 -3.89
CA LEU A 126 -4.29 -0.95 -3.79
C LEU A 126 -3.22 -0.35 -4.71
N LEU A 127 -3.54 -0.07 -5.96
CA LEU A 127 -2.61 0.52 -6.92
C LEU A 127 -2.11 1.90 -6.46
N THR A 128 -2.99 2.71 -5.86
CA THR A 128 -2.63 4.04 -5.34
C THR A 128 -2.05 4.02 -3.92
N GLY A 129 -1.86 2.85 -3.31
CA GLY A 129 -1.26 2.73 -1.98
C GLY A 129 0.21 3.16 -1.94
N ALA A 130 0.91 3.06 -3.07
CA ALA A 130 2.27 3.56 -3.24
C ALA A 130 2.40 4.29 -4.58
N LYS A 131 3.03 5.48 -4.57
CA LYS A 131 3.22 6.29 -5.79
C LYS A 131 3.90 5.50 -6.91
N ALA A 132 4.96 4.76 -6.59
CA ALA A 132 5.73 4.02 -7.58
C ALA A 132 4.90 2.88 -8.25
N MET A 133 3.97 2.27 -7.52
CA MET A 133 3.07 1.25 -8.07
C MET A 133 2.07 1.88 -9.05
N ALA A 134 1.46 2.99 -8.65
CA ALA A 134 0.55 3.73 -9.53
C ALA A 134 1.28 4.30 -10.77
N ASP A 135 2.52 4.78 -10.62
CA ASP A 135 3.34 5.24 -11.76
C ASP A 135 3.64 4.09 -12.72
N TYR A 136 4.03 2.92 -12.20
CA TYR A 136 4.29 1.73 -13.02
C TYR A 136 3.03 1.29 -13.78
N PHE A 137 1.85 1.31 -13.13
CA PHE A 137 0.57 1.01 -13.75
C PHE A 137 0.24 1.95 -14.91
N GLU A 138 0.35 3.26 -14.70
CA GLU A 138 0.07 4.22 -15.77
C GLU A 138 1.09 4.15 -16.90
N ASP A 139 2.35 3.85 -16.61
CA ASP A 139 3.36 3.64 -17.63
C ASP A 139 3.09 2.35 -18.44
N CYS A 140 2.53 1.31 -17.82
CA CYS A 140 2.03 0.14 -18.55
C CYS A 140 0.88 0.52 -19.51
N LEU A 141 -0.10 1.31 -19.03
CA LEU A 141 -1.19 1.81 -19.88
C LEU A 141 -0.67 2.64 -21.07
N LYS A 142 0.38 3.45 -20.87
CA LYS A 142 0.99 4.25 -21.94
C LYS A 142 1.79 3.40 -22.95
N ALA A 143 2.42 2.32 -22.48
CA ALA A 143 3.19 1.40 -23.32
C ALA A 143 2.27 0.55 -24.21
N ASP A 144 1.03 0.33 -23.78
CA ASP A 144 0.06 -0.52 -24.46
C ASP A 144 -0.69 0.17 -25.61
N LYS A 145 0.06 0.53 -26.65
CA LYS A 145 -0.48 1.26 -27.83
C LYS A 145 -1.00 0.36 -28.94
N ALA A 146 -0.52 -0.89 -29.00
CA ALA A 146 -0.75 -1.78 -30.15
C ALA A 146 -1.96 -2.72 -29.97
N SER A 147 -2.28 -3.10 -28.74
CA SER A 147 -3.45 -3.93 -28.42
C SER A 147 -3.90 -3.67 -26.99
N PRO A 148 -4.60 -2.54 -26.72
CA PRO A 148 -4.88 -2.08 -25.37
C PRO A 148 -5.51 -3.20 -24.53
N ALA A 149 -4.74 -3.71 -23.57
CA ALA A 149 -5.22 -4.50 -22.46
C ALA A 149 -6.22 -3.66 -21.70
N PRO A 150 -7.38 -4.22 -21.34
CA PRO A 150 -8.25 -3.57 -20.39
C PRO A 150 -7.40 -3.17 -19.19
N ALA A 151 -7.57 -1.93 -18.70
CA ALA A 151 -6.84 -1.47 -17.51
C ALA A 151 -7.00 -2.45 -16.32
N LYS A 152 -8.12 -3.15 -16.28
CA LYS A 152 -8.41 -4.23 -15.34
C LYS A 152 -7.51 -5.47 -15.48
N GLU A 153 -7.09 -5.82 -16.68
CA GLU A 153 -6.15 -6.91 -16.89
C GLU A 153 -4.77 -6.55 -16.33
N ILE A 154 -4.28 -5.34 -16.64
CA ILE A 154 -3.02 -4.83 -16.08
C ILE A 154 -3.10 -4.75 -14.55
N SER A 155 -4.21 -4.23 -14.00
CA SER A 155 -4.38 -4.18 -12.53
C SER A 155 -4.30 -5.57 -11.90
N ASN A 156 -4.93 -6.58 -12.51
CA ASN A 156 -4.88 -7.95 -12.01
C ASN A 156 -3.45 -8.53 -12.03
N TRP A 157 -2.67 -8.26 -13.07
CA TRP A 157 -1.26 -8.71 -13.14
C TRP A 157 -0.37 -8.01 -12.11
N LEU A 158 -0.57 -6.71 -11.91
CA LEU A 158 0.20 -5.95 -10.91
C LEU A 158 -0.13 -6.38 -9.47
N LEU A 159 -1.42 -6.46 -9.15
CA LEU A 159 -1.89 -6.82 -7.81
C LEU A 159 -1.77 -8.32 -7.51
N GLY A 160 -1.69 -9.15 -8.54
CA GLY A 160 -1.45 -10.58 -8.43
C GLY A 160 0.03 -10.92 -8.56
N GLU A 161 0.46 -11.21 -9.78
CA GLU A 161 1.74 -11.87 -10.06
C GLU A 161 2.95 -10.99 -9.74
N VAL A 162 2.91 -9.70 -10.11
CA VAL A 162 4.00 -8.77 -9.79
C VAL A 162 4.12 -8.58 -8.28
N SER A 163 2.99 -8.38 -7.59
CA SER A 163 2.98 -8.29 -6.12
C SER A 163 3.48 -9.57 -5.46
N ARG A 164 3.19 -10.76 -6.01
CA ARG A 164 3.77 -12.03 -5.56
C ARG A 164 5.29 -12.01 -5.65
N ILE A 165 5.85 -11.65 -6.81
CA ILE A 165 7.30 -11.62 -7.05
C ILE A 165 7.97 -10.62 -6.11
N ILE A 166 7.42 -9.41 -5.99
CA ILE A 166 7.92 -8.35 -5.11
C ILE A 166 7.98 -8.84 -3.65
N ASN A 167 6.88 -9.40 -3.16
CA ASN A 167 6.78 -9.89 -1.79
C ASN A 167 7.71 -11.10 -1.53
N ALA A 168 7.83 -12.03 -2.48
CA ALA A 168 8.69 -13.20 -2.34
C ALA A 168 10.18 -12.84 -2.28
N ASN A 169 10.59 -11.77 -2.95
CA ASN A 169 11.97 -11.29 -2.97
C ASN A 169 12.25 -10.19 -1.94
N GLY A 170 11.23 -9.70 -1.22
CA GLY A 170 11.37 -8.62 -0.24
C GLY A 170 11.83 -7.30 -0.84
N ILE A 171 11.51 -7.04 -2.11
CA ILE A 171 11.88 -5.82 -2.84
C ILE A 171 10.68 -4.88 -2.97
N ASP A 172 10.85 -3.76 -3.67
CA ASP A 172 9.74 -2.90 -4.07
C ASP A 172 9.52 -2.89 -5.59
N ILE A 173 8.48 -2.16 -6.03
CA ILE A 173 8.15 -2.02 -7.46
C ILE A 173 9.23 -1.24 -8.24
N ALA A 174 10.01 -0.37 -7.58
CA ALA A 174 11.07 0.38 -8.24
C ALA A 174 12.25 -0.55 -8.58
N ASP A 175 12.56 -1.52 -7.72
CA ASP A 175 13.54 -2.56 -7.99
C ASP A 175 13.04 -3.56 -9.04
N PHE A 176 11.78 -3.98 -8.96
CA PHE A 176 11.15 -4.81 -9.98
C PHE A 176 11.24 -4.16 -11.37
N ARG A 177 10.93 -2.86 -11.44
CA ARG A 177 10.97 -2.05 -12.66
C ARG A 177 12.33 -2.06 -13.36
N LYS A 178 13.44 -2.23 -12.63
CA LYS A 178 14.80 -2.30 -13.21
C LYS A 178 15.02 -3.57 -14.03
N LYS A 179 14.32 -4.66 -13.70
CA LYS A 179 14.43 -5.96 -14.39
C LYS A 179 13.33 -6.12 -15.44
N VAL A 180 12.11 -5.75 -15.08
CA VAL A 180 10.93 -5.80 -15.94
C VAL A 180 10.39 -4.40 -16.08
N SER A 181 10.65 -3.77 -17.23
CA SER A 181 10.07 -2.46 -17.54
C SER A 181 8.58 -2.59 -17.89
N PRO A 182 7.79 -1.50 -17.82
CA PRO A 182 6.39 -1.50 -18.24
C PRO A 182 6.19 -2.06 -19.65
N GLU A 183 7.06 -1.72 -20.60
CA GLU A 183 7.01 -2.18 -22.00
C GLU A 183 7.20 -3.69 -22.10
N ARG A 184 8.10 -4.26 -21.29
CA ARG A 184 8.35 -5.70 -21.27
C ARG A 184 7.16 -6.47 -20.70
N LEU A 185 6.54 -5.94 -19.63
CA LEU A 185 5.33 -6.55 -19.09
C LEU A 185 4.20 -6.52 -20.11
N ILE A 186 3.96 -5.38 -20.75
CA ILE A 186 2.94 -5.25 -21.80
C ILE A 186 3.24 -6.19 -22.97
N GLY A 187 4.50 -6.34 -23.38
CA GLY A 187 4.90 -7.30 -24.41
C GLY A 187 4.47 -8.73 -24.06
N LEU A 188 4.71 -9.17 -22.81
CA LEU A 188 4.25 -10.48 -22.34
C LEU A 188 2.71 -10.62 -22.39
N LEU A 189 1.98 -9.60 -21.96
CA LEU A 189 0.51 -9.60 -22.00
C LEU A 189 -0.02 -9.68 -23.44
N ALA A 190 0.64 -8.98 -24.37
CA ALA A 190 0.28 -9.02 -25.79
C ALA A 190 0.47 -10.41 -26.39
N LEU A 191 1.54 -11.14 -26.02
CA LEU A 191 1.75 -12.53 -26.45
C LEU A 191 0.68 -13.47 -25.91
N GLY A 192 0.26 -13.29 -24.64
CA GLY A 192 -0.85 -14.02 -24.05
C GLY A 192 -2.17 -13.78 -24.79
N LYS A 193 -2.48 -12.53 -25.14
CA LYS A 193 -3.68 -12.18 -25.92
C LYS A 193 -3.70 -12.78 -27.32
N LYS A 194 -2.54 -12.90 -27.97
CA LYS A 194 -2.41 -13.57 -29.28
C LYS A 194 -2.60 -15.09 -29.18
N GLY A 195 -2.67 -15.64 -27.96
CA GLY A 195 -2.75 -17.08 -27.73
C GLY A 195 -1.42 -17.79 -27.94
N GLU A 196 -0.30 -17.05 -28.05
CA GLU A 196 1.02 -17.65 -28.21
C GLU A 196 1.50 -18.32 -26.92
N VAL A 197 0.99 -17.87 -25.76
CA VAL A 197 1.35 -18.39 -24.44
C VAL A 197 0.11 -18.47 -23.56
N SER A 198 -0.06 -19.60 -22.85
CA SER A 198 -1.11 -19.75 -21.86
C SER A 198 -0.87 -18.86 -20.63
N THR A 199 -1.93 -18.51 -19.89
CA THR A 199 -1.79 -17.71 -18.65
C THR A 199 -0.83 -18.35 -17.64
N ALA A 200 -0.81 -19.69 -17.55
CA ALA A 200 0.11 -20.40 -16.66
C ALA A 200 1.57 -20.24 -17.11
N ALA A 201 1.83 -20.40 -18.41
CA ALA A 201 3.17 -20.20 -18.96
C ALA A 201 3.61 -18.73 -18.86
N ALA A 202 2.71 -17.76 -19.07
CA ALA A 202 3.02 -16.35 -18.95
C ALA A 202 3.49 -15.97 -17.53
N LYS A 203 2.91 -16.56 -16.49
CA LYS A 203 3.38 -16.35 -15.10
C LYS A 203 4.81 -16.86 -14.89
N SER A 204 5.11 -18.05 -15.39
CA SER A 204 6.47 -18.62 -15.36
C SER A 204 7.47 -17.77 -16.13
N VAL A 205 7.07 -17.27 -17.30
CA VAL A 205 7.90 -16.35 -18.11
C VAL A 205 8.16 -15.06 -17.35
N LEU A 206 7.17 -14.47 -16.69
CA LEU A 206 7.35 -13.24 -15.90
C LEU A 206 8.36 -13.42 -14.76
N GLU A 207 8.32 -14.55 -14.07
CA GLU A 207 9.27 -14.86 -12.99
C GLU A 207 10.70 -14.98 -13.52
N GLU A 208 10.88 -15.58 -14.70
CA GLU A 208 12.18 -15.66 -15.37
C GLU A 208 12.63 -14.32 -15.97
N MET A 209 11.71 -13.50 -16.50
CA MET A 209 12.02 -12.13 -16.92
C MET A 209 12.56 -11.32 -15.76
N PHE A 210 11.97 -11.47 -14.58
CA PHE A 210 12.46 -10.81 -13.38
C PHE A 210 13.85 -11.34 -12.95
N GLY A 211 14.04 -12.67 -12.93
CA GLY A 211 15.31 -13.28 -12.52
C GLY A 211 16.48 -13.00 -13.48
N SER A 212 16.22 -13.10 -14.79
CA SER A 212 17.25 -12.98 -15.83
C SER A 212 17.38 -11.57 -16.41
N GLY A 213 16.33 -10.77 -16.37
CA GLY A 213 16.24 -9.48 -17.08
C GLY A 213 16.09 -9.61 -18.61
N LYS A 214 15.85 -10.81 -19.14
CA LYS A 214 15.59 -11.05 -20.57
C LYS A 214 14.14 -10.71 -20.96
N PRO A 215 13.87 -10.37 -22.24
CA PRO A 215 12.51 -10.17 -22.72
C PRO A 215 11.71 -11.49 -22.80
N ALA A 216 10.38 -11.38 -22.83
CA ALA A 216 9.48 -12.54 -22.86
C ALA A 216 9.71 -13.43 -24.08
N GLU A 217 9.87 -12.84 -25.27
CA GLU A 217 10.03 -13.54 -26.55
C GLU A 217 11.23 -14.50 -26.53
N ASP A 218 12.39 -14.03 -26.05
CA ASP A 218 13.60 -14.84 -25.91
C ASP A 218 13.39 -16.03 -24.97
N ILE A 219 12.66 -15.82 -23.87
CA ILE A 219 12.40 -16.85 -22.86
C ILE A 219 11.44 -17.91 -23.43
N ILE A 220 10.38 -17.48 -24.11
CA ILE A 220 9.38 -18.37 -24.72
C ILE A 220 10.06 -19.25 -25.77
N ALA A 221 10.90 -18.67 -26.63
CA ALA A 221 11.65 -19.40 -27.65
C ALA A 221 12.66 -20.38 -27.03
N GLN A 222 13.38 -19.98 -25.98
CA GLN A 222 14.37 -20.84 -25.30
C GLN A 222 13.72 -22.04 -24.58
N ARG A 223 12.51 -21.88 -24.07
CA ARG A 223 11.83 -22.93 -23.28
C ARG A 223 10.76 -23.71 -24.05
N GLY A 224 10.51 -23.37 -25.31
CA GLY A 224 9.47 -24.03 -26.12
C GLY A 224 8.07 -23.85 -25.51
N LEU A 225 7.80 -22.71 -24.89
CA LEU A 225 6.54 -22.43 -24.18
C LEU A 225 5.42 -21.94 -25.10
N SER A 226 5.62 -22.00 -26.41
CA SER A 226 4.61 -21.64 -27.40
C SER A 226 3.43 -22.60 -27.31
N GLN A 227 2.22 -22.05 -27.22
CA GLN A 227 1.00 -22.84 -27.15
C GLN A 227 0.70 -23.48 -28.52
N ILE A 228 0.64 -24.82 -28.56
CA ILE A 228 0.13 -25.56 -29.71
C ILE A 228 -1.40 -25.59 -29.59
N SER A 229 -2.09 -24.84 -30.43
CA SER A 229 -3.56 -24.79 -30.47
C SER A 229 -4.18 -25.65 -31.58
N ASP A 230 -3.36 -26.40 -32.32
CA ASP A 230 -3.84 -27.29 -33.38
C ASP A 230 -4.46 -28.55 -32.77
N SER A 231 -5.79 -28.69 -32.89
CA SER A 231 -6.54 -29.83 -32.37
C SER A 231 -6.06 -31.16 -32.95
N GLY A 232 -5.54 -31.17 -34.18
CA GLY A 232 -5.00 -32.38 -34.80
C GLY A 232 -3.68 -32.84 -34.18
N ALA A 233 -2.84 -31.92 -33.70
CA ALA A 233 -1.63 -32.26 -32.96
C ALA A 233 -1.98 -32.77 -31.55
N ILE A 234 -2.95 -32.11 -30.88
CA ILE A 234 -3.38 -32.51 -29.53
C ILE A 234 -4.02 -33.91 -29.53
N GLU A 235 -4.89 -34.22 -30.50
CA GLU A 235 -5.50 -35.55 -30.61
C GLU A 235 -4.46 -36.65 -30.86
N LYS A 236 -3.39 -36.34 -31.61
CA LYS A 236 -2.33 -37.30 -31.91
C LYS A 236 -1.52 -37.66 -30.68
N GLU A 237 -1.09 -36.67 -29.90
CA GLU A 237 -0.39 -36.89 -28.63
C GLU A 237 -1.25 -37.62 -27.59
N VAL A 238 -2.58 -37.39 -27.56
CA VAL A 238 -3.50 -38.10 -26.64
C VAL A 238 -3.74 -39.55 -27.07
N MET A 239 -3.70 -39.86 -28.37
CA MET A 239 -3.78 -41.25 -28.83
C MET A 239 -2.47 -42.04 -28.65
N GLU A 240 -1.33 -41.35 -28.57
CA GLU A 240 -0.02 -41.97 -28.36
C GLU A 240 0.34 -42.15 -26.87
N ALA A 241 -0.39 -41.51 -25.94
CA ALA A 241 -0.21 -41.60 -24.48
C ALA A 241 -1.10 -42.68 -23.84
#